data_AF-D7J8M2-F1
#
_entry.id   AF-D7J8M2-F1
#
_cell.length_a   1.000
_cell.length_b   1.000
_cell.length_c   1.000
_cell.angle_alpha   90.00
_cell.angle_beta   90.00
_cell.angle_gamma   90.00
#
_symmetry.space_group_name_H-M   'P 1'
#
loop_
_entity.id
_entity.type
_entity.pdbx_description
1 polymer ?
#
loop_
_entity_poly.entity_id
_entity_poly.type
_entity_poly.pdbx_seq_one_letter_code
_entity_poly.pdbx_strand_id
1 'polypeptide(L)' 'MILTKPKSVNAGPISGTGEGVAHSKRWYVALVRMHHEKKVSERLSKMGIDSFVPVQQQIHQWSDRRKMVDTVLLPM' A
#
# COMPACT_ATOMS: atom_id res chain seq x y z
N MET A 1 -28.31 -25.55 20.97
CA MET A 1 -27.41 -25.76 19.81
C MET A 1 -26.88 -24.39 19.38
N ILE A 2 -25.69 -24.01 19.82
CA ILE A 2 -25.13 -22.67 19.54
C ILE A 2 -24.10 -22.85 18.42
N LEU A 3 -24.38 -22.28 17.25
CA LEU A 3 -23.51 -22.33 16.08
C LEU A 3 -22.37 -21.32 16.28
N THR A 4 -21.21 -21.77 16.75
CA THR A 4 -19.99 -20.96 16.75
C THR A 4 -19.41 -20.92 15.33
N LYS A 5 -19.34 -19.72 14.74
CA LYS A 5 -18.73 -19.51 13.41
C LYS A 5 -17.26 -19.97 13.45
N PRO A 6 -16.76 -20.70 12.43
CA PRO A 6 -15.35 -21.05 12.37
C PRO A 6 -14.50 -19.79 12.20
N LYS A 7 -13.50 -19.65 13.06
CA LYS A 7 -12.49 -18.59 13.03
C LYS A 7 -11.80 -18.62 11.66
N SER A 8 -11.83 -17.49 10.96
CA SER A 8 -11.11 -17.29 9.69
C SER A 8 -9.68 -17.81 9.82
N VAL A 9 -9.36 -18.81 9.00
CA VAL A 9 -8.04 -19.42 8.89
C VAL A 9 -7.17 -18.46 8.07
N ASN A 10 -6.78 -17.34 8.68
CA ASN A 10 -5.68 -16.57 8.12
C ASN A 10 -4.42 -17.41 8.32
N ALA A 11 -3.97 -18.04 7.24
CA ALA A 11 -2.74 -18.82 7.17
C ALA A 11 -1.53 -17.92 7.44
N GLY A 12 -1.30 -17.63 8.73
CA GLY A 12 0.00 -17.21 9.22
C GLY A 12 0.93 -18.43 9.27
N PRO A 13 2.25 -18.26 9.12
CA PRO A 13 3.17 -19.38 9.33
C PRO A 13 3.07 -19.83 10.79
N ILE A 14 2.94 -21.15 10.97
CA ILE A 14 2.68 -21.86 12.24
C ILE A 14 3.99 -22.12 13.03
N SER A 15 5.13 -21.64 12.53
CA SER A 15 6.44 -21.88 13.13
C SER A 15 6.89 -20.70 14.01
N GLY A 16 6.90 -20.95 15.32
CA GLY A 16 7.35 -19.99 16.33
C GLY A 16 8.84 -19.70 16.32
N THR A 17 9.24 -18.66 17.06
CA THR A 17 10.47 -18.52 17.87
C THR A 17 10.62 -17.04 18.25
N GLY A 18 10.68 -16.74 19.57
CA GLY A 18 11.27 -15.58 20.23
C GLY A 18 10.92 -14.15 19.75
N GLU A 19 10.71 -13.23 20.69
CA GLU A 19 10.46 -11.79 20.48
C GLU A 19 11.60 -11.01 19.74
N GLY A 20 12.57 -11.71 19.13
CA GLY A 20 13.74 -11.12 18.46
C GLY A 20 14.08 -11.71 17.09
N VAL A 21 13.19 -12.49 16.46
CA VAL A 21 13.46 -13.00 15.09
C VAL A 21 13.05 -11.95 14.07
N ALA A 22 14.02 -11.46 13.29
CA ALA A 22 13.75 -10.61 12.13
C ALA A 22 12.79 -11.32 11.17
N HIS A 23 11.53 -10.88 11.13
CA HIS A 23 10.56 -11.39 10.17
C HIS A 23 11.09 -11.17 8.74
N SER A 24 10.90 -12.15 7.87
CA SER A 24 11.12 -11.96 6.43
C SER A 24 10.36 -10.73 5.93
N LYS A 25 10.91 -9.97 4.97
CA LYS A 25 10.25 -8.79 4.41
C LYS A 25 8.82 -9.17 3.96
N ARG A 26 7.81 -8.56 4.58
CA ARG A 26 6.39 -8.72 4.23
C ARG A 26 5.87 -7.45 3.61
N TRP A 27 5.02 -7.60 2.59
CA TRP A 27 4.29 -6.49 2.02
C TRP A 27 3.03 -6.20 2.84
N TYR A 28 2.77 -4.93 3.08
CA TYR A 28 1.59 -4.43 3.77
C TYR A 28 0.87 -3.43 2.89
N VAL A 29 -0.45 -3.34 3.07
CA VAL A 29 -1.28 -2.33 2.42
C VAL A 29 -1.50 -1.19 3.42
N ALA A 30 -1.20 0.04 3.00
CA ALA A 30 -1.44 1.24 3.79
C ALA A 30 -2.57 2.05 3.16
N LEU A 31 -3.57 2.42 3.96
CA LEU A 31 -4.60 3.37 3.56
C LEU A 31 -4.11 4.79 3.89
N VAL A 32 -4.16 5.65 2.88
CA VAL A 32 -3.64 7.02 2.97
C VAL A 32 -4.78 8.01 2.71
N ARG A 33 -4.60 9.25 3.14
CA ARG A 33 -5.50 10.35 2.76
C ARG A 33 -5.51 10.53 1.23
N MET A 34 -6.68 10.81 0.66
CA MET A 34 -6.83 11.06 -0.78
C MET A 34 -5.79 12.08 -1.29
N HIS A 35 -5.18 11.78 -2.43
CA HIS A 35 -4.17 12.61 -3.12
C HIS A 35 -2.84 12.79 -2.36
N HIS A 36 -2.64 12.08 -1.25
CA HIS A 36 -1.39 12.13 -0.48
C HIS A 36 -0.51 10.90 -0.70
N GLU A 37 -0.87 10.00 -1.61
CA GLU A 37 -0.17 8.73 -1.82
C GLU A 37 1.32 8.97 -2.16
N LYS A 38 1.60 9.90 -3.07
CA LYS A 38 2.97 10.29 -3.46
C LYS A 38 3.76 10.94 -2.32
N LYS A 39 3.11 11.79 -1.53
CA LYS A 39 3.76 12.46 -0.40
C LYS A 39 4.11 11.49 0.72
N VAL A 40 3.24 10.50 0.94
CA VAL A 40 3.50 9.44 1.93
C VAL A 40 4.61 8.52 1.46
N SER A 41 4.67 8.14 0.19
CA SER A 41 5.79 7.32 -0.30
C SER A 41 7.13 8.03 -0.16
N GLU A 42 7.22 9.32 -0.51
CA GLU A 42 8.44 10.12 -0.27
C GLU A 42 8.85 10.15 1.21
N ARG A 43 7.88 10.28 2.11
CA ARG A 43 8.14 10.27 3.56
C ARG A 43 8.62 8.91 4.04
N LEU A 44 8.01 7.82 3.56
CA LEU A 44 8.40 6.44 3.90
C LEU A 44 9.80 6.12 3.39
N SER A 45 10.11 6.53 2.16
CA SER A 45 11.45 6.38 1.58
C SER A 45 12.51 7.10 2.42
N LYS A 46 12.21 8.30 2.94
CA LYS A 46 13.11 9.03 3.87
C LYS A 46 13.29 8.32 5.21
N MET A 47 12.32 7.51 5.64
CA MET A 47 12.42 6.67 6.84
C MET A 47 13.14 5.33 6.58
N GLY A 48 13.57 5.08 5.34
CA GLY A 48 14.19 3.80 4.94
C GLY A 48 13.20 2.65 4.76
N ILE A 49 11.90 2.96 4.61
CA ILE A 49 10.86 1.97 4.35
C ILE A 49 10.60 1.91 2.85
N ASP A 50 10.78 0.73 2.27
CA ASP A 50 10.44 0.46 0.86
C ASP A 50 8.93 0.64 0.65
N SER A 51 8.53 1.55 -0.23
CA SER A 51 7.12 1.81 -0.53
C SER A 51 6.87 1.83 -2.04
N PHE A 52 5.75 1.27 -2.46
CA PHE A 52 5.32 1.22 -3.87
C PHE A 52 3.96 1.90 -4.00
N VAL A 53 3.88 2.88 -4.90
CA VAL A 53 2.63 3.56 -5.24
C VAL A 53 2.40 3.39 -6.75
N PRO A 54 1.29 2.78 -7.17
CA PRO A 54 1.00 2.60 -8.59
C PRO A 54 0.59 3.95 -9.20
N VAL A 55 1.45 4.51 -10.05
CA VAL A 55 1.24 5.76 -10.77
C VAL A 55 1.32 5.49 -12.26
N GLN A 56 0.42 6.07 -13.04
CA GLN A 56 0.36 5.99 -14.49
C GLN A 56 0.45 7.38 -15.12
N GLN A 57 1.00 7.47 -16.33
CA GLN A 57 1.05 8.73 -17.07
C GLN A 57 -0.19 8.86 -17.95
N GLN A 58 -0.88 9.99 -17.85
CA GLN A 58 -2.06 10.31 -18.64
C GLN A 58 -1.88 11.66 -19.33
N ILE A 59 -2.44 11.83 -20.53
CA ILE A 59 -2.43 13.12 -21.21
C ILE A 59 -3.70 13.88 -20.82
N HIS A 60 -3.54 14.94 -20.04
CA HIS A 60 -4.62 15.88 -19.74
C HIS A 60 -4.67 16.98 -20.80
N GLN A 61 -5.85 17.16 -21.37
CA GLN A 61 -6.16 18.27 -22.27
C GLN A 61 -6.90 19.35 -21.49
N TRP A 62 -6.26 20.50 -21.35
CA TRP A 62 -6.90 21.76 -20.98
C TRP A 62 -7.27 22.55 -22.24
N SER A 63 -8.14 23.55 -22.07
CA SER A 63 -8.60 24.41 -23.18
C SER A 63 -7.45 25.05 -23.95
N ASP A 64 -6.34 25.34 -23.27
CA ASP A 64 -5.15 25.99 -23.80
C ASP A 64 -4.02 25.01 -24.18
N ARG A 65 -3.98 23.79 -23.61
CA ARG A 65 -2.80 22.90 -23.75
C ARG A 65 -3.09 21.42 -23.50
N ARG A 66 -2.23 20.56 -24.04
CA ARG A 66 -2.11 19.14 -23.66
C ARG A 66 -0.84 18.94 -22.84
N LYS A 67 -0.93 18.24 -21.71
CA LYS A 67 0.22 17.93 -20.85
C LYS A 67 0.14 16.51 -20.34
N MET A 68 1.30 15.87 -20.25
CA MET A 68 1.45 14.59 -19.54
C MET A 68 1.40 14.84 -18.03
N VAL A 69 0.51 14.14 -17.34
CA VAL A 69 0.30 14.24 -15.90
C VAL A 69 0.35 12.83 -15.31
N ASP A 70 1.07 12.69 -14.21
CA ASP A 70 1.17 11.44 -13.49
C ASP A 70 -0.01 11.29 -12.52
N THR A 71 -0.92 10.36 -12.81
CA THR A 71 -2.13 10.10 -12.02
C THR A 71 -1.97 8.78 -11.26
N VAL A 72 -2.46 8.73 -10.01
CA VAL A 72 -2.48 7.50 -9.22
C VAL A 72 -3.47 6.51 -9.86
N LEU A 73 -3.05 5.25 -10.00
CA LEU A 73 -3.84 4.24 -10.72
C LEU A 73 -5.05 3.79 -9.90
N LEU A 74 -4.89 3.71 -8.58
CA LEU A 74 -5.96 3.33 -7.66
C LEU A 74 -6.65 4.60 -7.16
N PRO A 75 -7.94 4.83 -7.51
CA PRO A 75 -8.73 5.83 -6.84
C PRO A 75 -9.00 5.38 -5.40
N MET A 76 -8.68 6.24 -4.45
CA MET A 76 -9.11 6.17 -3.05
C MET A 76 -10.31 7.08 -2.85
#